data_AF-A0A539CTT7-F1
#
_entry.id   AF-A0A539CTT7-F1
#
_cell.length_a   1.000
_cell.length_b   1.000
_cell.length_c   1.000
_cell.angle_alpha   90.00
_cell.angle_beta   90.00
_cell.angle_gamma   90.00
#
_symmetry.space_group_name_H-M   'P 1'
#
loop_
_entity.id
_entity.type
_entity.pdbx_description
1 polymer ?
#
loop_
_entity_poly.entity_id
_entity_poly.type
_entity_poly.pdbx_seq_one_letter_code
_entity_poly.pdbx_strand_id
1 'polypeptide(L)'
;MLLSYLPKFAGLIVNMPRPVMAAALFFNGALMLVAGIQIVASRPFTLRASLIVGFAILAAITVPVFPDFYRSLPGWTQQFTGSIISMAVVVSVPLNAIFLLGTWQLRLGTDSKPATAQSFDEFFERQAKDWKVPAQDAARVRSVVDTAIEDAAANANGPVEIQVGSDTFDILVTLRYKGNLPTLPDARPKKEMVEEQSFVSGLTGYLSGLHADRIERSAKGEECEIKLLFRL
;
A
#
# COMPACT_ATOMS: atom_id res chain seq x y z
N MET A 1 -33.06 -16.04 9.56
CA MET A 1 -33.56 -17.14 10.40
C MET A 1 -34.98 -17.60 10.04
N LEU A 2 -35.96 -16.70 9.81
CA LEU A 2 -37.31 -17.12 9.38
C LEU A 2 -37.32 -18.01 8.11
N LEU A 3 -36.47 -17.72 7.12
CA LEU A 3 -36.38 -18.49 5.87
C LEU A 3 -35.85 -19.93 6.06
N SER A 4 -35.09 -20.21 7.12
CA SER A 4 -34.58 -21.56 7.44
C SER A 4 -35.67 -22.50 7.97
N TYR A 5 -36.78 -21.96 8.49
CA TYR A 5 -37.90 -22.75 9.01
C TYR A 5 -38.95 -23.09 7.94
N LEU A 6 -38.82 -22.59 6.71
CA LEU A 6 -39.73 -22.92 5.61
C LEU A 6 -39.13 -24.04 4.74
N PRO A 7 -39.57 -25.31 4.90
CA PRO A 7 -39.00 -26.46 4.18
C PRO A 7 -39.16 -26.35 2.65
N LYS A 8 -40.14 -25.57 2.17
CA LYS A 8 -40.35 -25.32 0.73
C LYS A 8 -39.21 -24.52 0.11
N PHE A 9 -38.61 -23.56 0.82
CA PHE A 9 -37.47 -22.79 0.31
C PHE A 9 -36.18 -23.63 0.29
N ALA A 10 -35.96 -24.44 1.34
CA ALA A 10 -34.84 -25.38 1.36
C ALA A 10 -34.94 -26.41 0.22
N GLY A 11 -36.14 -26.95 -0.04
CA GLY A 11 -36.38 -27.86 -1.16
C GLY A 11 -36.14 -27.24 -2.54
N LEU A 12 -36.43 -25.94 -2.72
CA LEU A 12 -36.15 -25.23 -3.95
C LEU A 12 -34.64 -25.11 -4.22
N ILE A 13 -33.84 -24.82 -3.18
CA ILE A 13 -32.38 -24.72 -3.28
C ILE A 13 -31.75 -26.08 -3.59
N VAL A 14 -32.21 -27.15 -2.93
CA VAL A 14 -31.69 -28.52 -3.15
C VAL A 14 -32.02 -29.04 -4.55
N ASN A 15 -33.17 -28.67 -5.11
CA ASN A 15 -33.59 -29.07 -6.46
C ASN A 15 -33.06 -28.15 -7.57
N MET A 16 -32.22 -27.16 -7.25
CA MET A 16 -31.69 -26.24 -8.24
C MET A 16 -30.81 -27.00 -9.26
N PRO A 17 -30.98 -26.77 -10.58
CA PRO A 17 -30.18 -27.43 -11.59
C PRO A 17 -28.68 -27.18 -11.37
N ARG A 18 -27.87 -28.24 -11.51
CA ARG A 18 -26.40 -28.17 -11.38
C ARG A 18 -25.76 -27.02 -12.19
N PRO A 19 -26.20 -26.70 -13.42
CA PRO A 19 -25.65 -25.57 -14.18
C PRO A 19 -25.85 -24.21 -13.49
N VAL A 20 -26.98 -24.01 -12.81
CA VAL A 20 -27.29 -22.76 -12.10
C VAL A 20 -26.42 -22.63 -10.86
N MET A 21 -26.25 -23.72 -10.11
CA MET A 21 -25.33 -23.73 -8.97
C MET A 21 -23.88 -23.46 -9.41
N ALA A 22 -23.42 -24.09 -10.50
CA ALA A 22 -22.08 -23.85 -11.02
C ALA A 22 -21.86 -22.39 -11.41
N ALA A 23 -22.83 -21.78 -12.11
CA ALA A 23 -22.79 -20.36 -12.46
C ALA A 23 -22.75 -19.45 -11.22
N ALA A 24 -23.58 -19.74 -10.20
CA ALA A 24 -23.61 -18.99 -8.95
C ALA A 24 -22.28 -19.10 -8.18
N LEU A 25 -21.71 -20.31 -8.06
CA LEU A 25 -20.41 -20.51 -7.41
C LEU A 25 -19.28 -19.81 -8.16
N PHE A 26 -19.27 -19.92 -9.49
CA PHE A 26 -18.25 -19.27 -10.33
C PHE A 26 -18.30 -17.75 -10.18
N PHE A 27 -19.50 -17.17 -10.25
CA PHE A 27 -19.71 -15.74 -10.06
C PHE A 27 -19.24 -15.27 -8.68
N ASN A 28 -19.60 -16.00 -7.63
CA ASN A 28 -19.17 -15.69 -6.26
C ASN A 28 -17.64 -15.79 -6.10
N GLY A 29 -17.02 -16.82 -6.67
CA GLY A 29 -15.57 -16.99 -6.68
C GLY A 29 -14.85 -15.85 -7.41
N ALA A 30 -15.37 -15.41 -8.56
CA ALA A 30 -14.84 -14.28 -9.29
C ALA A 30 -14.92 -12.97 -8.49
N LEU A 31 -16.05 -12.70 -7.83
CA LEU A 31 -16.20 -11.53 -6.96
C LEU A 31 -15.22 -11.56 -5.77
N MET A 32 -15.06 -12.72 -5.12
CA MET A 32 -14.09 -12.89 -4.04
C MET A 32 -12.65 -12.66 -4.51
N LEU A 33 -12.29 -13.14 -5.70
CA LEU A 33 -10.98 -12.90 -6.30
C LEU A 33 -10.76 -11.40 -6.57
N VAL A 34 -11.74 -10.73 -7.18
CA VAL A 34 -11.67 -9.28 -7.45
C VAL A 34 -11.54 -8.49 -6.14
N ALA A 35 -12.34 -8.83 -5.11
CA ALA A 35 -12.24 -8.21 -3.80
C ALA A 35 -10.85 -8.42 -3.18
N GLY A 36 -10.28 -9.62 -3.30
CA GLY A 36 -8.92 -9.92 -2.87
C GLY A 36 -7.87 -9.05 -3.56
N ILE A 37 -7.95 -8.91 -4.90
CA ILE A 37 -7.05 -8.03 -5.66
C ILE A 37 -7.22 -6.57 -5.24
N GLN A 38 -8.46 -6.10 -5.04
CA GLN A 38 -8.73 -4.75 -4.57
C GLN A 38 -8.12 -4.48 -3.20
N ILE A 39 -8.19 -5.45 -2.28
CA ILE A 39 -7.54 -5.34 -0.96
C ILE A 39 -6.03 -5.17 -1.13
N VAL A 40 -5.39 -5.97 -1.98
CA VAL A 40 -3.94 -5.85 -2.25
C VAL A 40 -3.59 -4.51 -2.90
N ALA A 41 -4.39 -4.07 -3.88
CA ALA A 41 -4.17 -2.83 -4.64
C ALA A 41 -4.54 -1.55 -3.85
N SER A 42 -5.31 -1.67 -2.77
CA SER A 42 -5.69 -0.54 -1.91
C SER A 42 -4.49 0.10 -1.21
N ARG A 43 -3.41 -0.67 -1.01
CA ARG A 43 -2.17 -0.19 -0.40
C ARG A 43 -1.16 0.25 -1.45
N PRO A 44 -0.17 1.08 -1.08
CA PRO A 44 0.93 1.41 -1.97
C PRO A 44 1.67 0.15 -2.42
N PHE A 45 1.62 -0.11 -3.73
CA PHE A 45 2.31 -1.23 -4.36
C PHE A 45 3.80 -0.93 -4.32
N THR A 46 4.49 -1.52 -3.34
CA THR A 46 5.94 -1.39 -3.11
C THR A 46 6.64 -2.65 -3.61
N LEU A 47 7.95 -2.59 -3.84
CA LEU A 47 8.71 -3.77 -4.31
C LEU A 47 8.60 -4.94 -3.32
N ARG A 48 8.65 -4.64 -2.01
CA ARG A 48 8.38 -5.62 -0.95
C ARG A 48 7.00 -6.26 -1.08
N ALA A 49 5.95 -5.46 -1.29
CA ALA A 49 4.59 -5.95 -1.39
C ALA A 49 4.41 -6.84 -2.63
N SER A 50 5.01 -6.48 -3.76
CA SER A 50 4.96 -7.29 -4.98
C SER A 50 5.71 -8.62 -4.82
N LEU A 51 6.86 -8.62 -4.15
CA LEU A 51 7.60 -9.85 -3.83
C LEU A 51 6.81 -10.75 -2.88
N ILE A 52 6.28 -10.21 -1.78
CA ILE A 52 5.49 -10.99 -0.81
C ILE A 52 4.28 -11.64 -1.49
N VAL A 53 3.51 -10.84 -2.24
CA VAL A 53 2.31 -11.31 -2.94
C VAL A 53 2.67 -12.32 -4.04
N GLY A 54 3.70 -12.03 -4.83
CA GLY A 54 4.16 -12.90 -5.91
C GLY A 54 4.62 -14.27 -5.42
N PHE A 55 5.50 -14.31 -4.41
CA PHE A 55 5.96 -15.57 -3.81
C PHE A 55 4.82 -16.34 -3.14
N ALA A 56 3.91 -15.67 -2.44
CA ALA A 56 2.77 -16.31 -1.81
C ALA A 56 1.83 -16.96 -2.84
N ILE A 57 1.52 -16.27 -3.95
CA ILE A 57 0.68 -16.80 -5.03
C ILE A 57 1.37 -17.99 -5.72
N LEU A 58 2.66 -17.86 -6.06
CA LEU A 58 3.41 -18.94 -6.70
C LEU A 58 3.43 -20.18 -5.81
N ALA A 59 3.73 -20.02 -4.52
CA ALA A 59 3.73 -21.13 -3.57
C ALA A 59 2.32 -21.73 -3.37
N ALA A 60 1.27 -20.91 -3.35
CA ALA A 60 -0.09 -21.42 -3.23
C ALA A 60 -0.49 -22.30 -4.43
N ILE A 61 -0.18 -21.88 -5.65
CA ILE A 61 -0.50 -22.61 -6.88
C ILE A 61 0.22 -23.97 -6.93
N THR A 62 1.40 -24.11 -6.31
CA THR A 62 2.11 -25.40 -6.30
C THR A 62 1.33 -26.51 -5.58
N VAL A 63 0.44 -26.20 -4.64
CA VAL A 63 -0.37 -27.18 -3.90
C VAL A 63 -1.25 -28.04 -4.83
N PRO A 64 -2.14 -27.46 -5.67
CA PRO A 64 -2.90 -28.24 -6.63
C PRO A 64 -2.09 -28.79 -7.80
N VAL A 65 -0.93 -28.19 -8.14
CA VAL A 65 -0.09 -28.63 -9.28
C VAL A 65 0.74 -29.86 -8.94
N PHE A 66 1.27 -29.96 -7.71
CA PHE A 66 2.12 -31.06 -7.26
C PHE A 66 1.54 -31.77 -6.02
N PRO A 67 0.33 -32.34 -6.10
CA PRO A 67 -0.36 -32.89 -4.93
C PRO A 67 0.40 -34.06 -4.29
N ASP A 68 1.10 -34.86 -5.08
CA ASP A 68 1.83 -36.03 -4.58
C ASP A 68 3.06 -35.64 -3.74
N PHE A 69 3.72 -34.53 -4.08
CA PHE A 69 4.79 -33.97 -3.27
C PHE A 69 4.28 -33.59 -1.87
N TYR A 70 3.16 -32.87 -1.79
CA TYR A 70 2.59 -32.45 -0.51
C TYR A 70 2.00 -33.60 0.32
N ARG A 71 1.57 -34.70 -0.32
CA ARG A 71 1.14 -35.92 0.37
C ARG A 71 2.30 -36.71 0.97
N SER A 72 3.48 -36.64 0.36
CA SER A 72 4.70 -37.30 0.86
C SER A 72 5.30 -36.64 2.10
N LEU A 73 4.87 -35.42 2.43
CA LEU A 73 5.33 -34.71 3.61
C LEU A 73 4.75 -35.30 4.91
N PRO A 74 5.45 -35.12 6.04
CA PRO A 74 4.99 -35.59 7.36
C PRO A 74 3.57 -35.08 7.71
N GLY A 75 2.77 -35.90 8.40
CA GLY A 75 1.37 -35.57 8.70
C GLY A 75 1.15 -34.23 9.42
N TRP A 76 2.15 -33.75 10.18
CA TRP A 76 2.07 -32.46 10.87
C TRP A 76 2.07 -31.25 9.93
N THR A 77 2.65 -31.35 8.72
CA THR A 77 2.66 -30.26 7.73
C THR A 77 1.40 -30.23 6.88
N GLN A 78 0.67 -31.34 6.79
CA GLN A 78 -0.55 -31.46 5.97
C GLN A 78 -1.64 -30.47 6.37
N GLN A 79 -1.67 -30.07 7.64
CA GLN A 79 -2.63 -29.07 8.14
C GLN A 79 -2.44 -27.68 7.50
N PHE A 80 -1.22 -27.38 7.06
CA PHE A 80 -0.87 -26.13 6.39
C PHE A 80 -0.82 -26.27 4.87
N THR A 81 -0.34 -27.42 4.37
CA THR A 81 -0.16 -27.66 2.93
C THR A 81 -1.40 -28.19 2.23
N GLY A 82 -2.44 -28.58 2.97
CA GLY A 82 -3.69 -29.11 2.42
C GLY A 82 -4.62 -28.08 1.79
N SER A 83 -4.34 -26.78 1.91
CA SER A 83 -5.16 -25.70 1.38
C SER A 83 -4.33 -24.63 0.70
N ILE A 84 -4.77 -24.19 -0.48
CA ILE A 84 -4.15 -23.11 -1.25
C ILE A 84 -4.08 -21.79 -0.45
N ILE A 85 -5.11 -21.51 0.34
CA ILE A 85 -5.19 -20.30 1.17
C ILE A 85 -4.20 -20.40 2.34
N SER A 86 -4.15 -21.55 3.01
CA SER A 86 -3.22 -21.78 4.12
C SER A 86 -1.78 -21.64 3.65
N MET A 87 -1.43 -22.21 2.49
CA MET A 87 -0.09 -22.10 1.92
C MET A 87 0.30 -20.65 1.60
N ALA A 88 -0.62 -19.86 1.03
CA ALA A 88 -0.40 -18.44 0.78
C ALA A 88 -0.09 -17.67 2.07
N VAL A 89 -0.80 -17.96 3.17
CA VAL A 89 -0.58 -17.31 4.48
C VAL A 89 0.76 -17.75 5.09
N VAL A 90 1.05 -19.04 5.08
CA VAL A 90 2.28 -19.62 5.63
C VAL A 90 3.52 -19.07 4.95
N VAL A 91 3.44 -18.71 3.66
CA VAL A 91 4.56 -18.09 2.94
C VAL A 91 4.58 -16.57 3.12
N SER A 92 3.43 -15.89 3.05
CA SER A 92 3.38 -14.43 3.14
C SER A 92 3.75 -13.89 4.53
N VAL A 93 3.35 -14.55 5.61
CA VAL A 93 3.62 -14.10 6.99
C VAL A 93 5.11 -14.05 7.32
N PRO A 94 5.91 -15.12 7.15
CA PRO A 94 7.34 -15.07 7.45
C PRO A 94 8.07 -14.14 6.49
N LEU A 95 7.69 -14.12 5.22
CA LEU A 95 8.31 -13.23 4.24
C LEU A 95 8.07 -11.76 4.61
N ASN A 96 6.85 -11.42 5.02
CA ASN A 96 6.52 -10.10 5.55
C ASN A 96 7.31 -9.79 6.84
N ALA A 97 7.45 -10.75 7.76
CA ALA A 97 8.22 -10.56 8.98
C ALA A 97 9.71 -10.27 8.71
N ILE A 98 10.31 -11.00 7.75
CA ILE A 98 11.69 -10.79 7.32
C ILE A 98 11.87 -9.37 6.75
N PHE A 99 10.93 -8.92 5.90
CA PHE A 99 10.98 -7.56 5.37
C PHE A 99 10.74 -6.47 6.43
N LEU A 100 9.91 -6.75 7.45
CA LEU A 100 9.62 -5.79 8.52
C LEU A 100 10.85 -5.52 9.41
N LEU A 101 11.75 -6.50 9.57
CA LEU A 101 12.98 -6.34 10.35
C LEU A 101 13.98 -5.34 9.72
N GLY A 102 13.78 -4.95 8.47
CA GLY A 102 14.65 -4.01 7.74
C GLY A 102 14.27 -2.54 7.88
N THR A 103 13.11 -2.19 8.44
CA THR A 103 12.62 -0.79 8.41
C THR A 103 13.14 0.02 9.58
N TRP A 104 14.07 0.95 9.32
CA TRP A 104 14.49 1.96 10.29
C TRP A 104 13.63 3.22 10.09
N GLN A 105 12.78 3.53 11.06
CA GLN A 105 12.00 4.77 11.08
C GLN A 105 12.63 5.77 12.03
N LEU A 106 12.89 6.98 11.55
CA LEU A 106 13.47 8.06 12.32
C LEU A 106 12.56 9.29 12.27
N ARG A 107 12.26 9.84 13.44
CA ARG A 107 11.31 10.97 13.58
C ARG A 107 12.07 12.28 13.74
N LEU A 108 11.65 13.29 12.99
CA LEU A 108 12.05 14.67 13.10
C LEU A 108 10.85 15.54 13.45
N GLY A 109 11.05 16.47 14.38
CA GLY A 109 9.98 17.34 14.86
C GLY A 109 9.38 16.78 16.15
N THR A 110 9.46 17.60 17.19
CA THR A 110 8.76 17.41 18.46
C THR A 110 8.04 18.72 18.77
N ASP A 111 7.11 18.69 19.71
CA ASP A 111 6.10 19.69 20.11
C ASP A 111 6.65 21.10 20.47
N SER A 112 7.94 21.37 20.24
CA SER A 112 8.62 22.61 20.64
C SER A 112 9.57 23.20 19.60
N LYS A 113 9.77 22.58 18.43
CA LYS A 113 10.53 23.19 17.32
C LYS A 113 9.85 22.89 15.97
N PRO A 114 9.42 23.90 15.20
CA PRO A 114 8.88 23.68 13.87
C PRO A 114 9.97 23.07 12.98
N ALA A 115 9.64 21.97 12.29
CA ALA A 115 10.53 21.39 11.31
C ALA A 115 10.58 22.31 10.07
N THR A 116 11.73 22.97 9.86
CA THR A 116 12.01 23.81 8.68
C THR A 116 12.74 22.97 7.63
N ALA A 117 12.56 23.32 6.35
CA ALA A 117 13.36 22.88 5.21
C ALA A 117 14.84 22.59 5.55
N GLN A 118 15.52 23.59 6.11
CA GLN A 118 16.94 23.50 6.48
C GLN A 118 17.24 22.43 7.54
N SER A 119 16.33 22.23 8.50
CA SER A 119 16.48 21.21 9.54
C SER A 119 16.27 19.78 9.00
N PHE A 120 15.44 19.64 7.96
CA PHE A 120 15.26 18.39 7.25
C PHE A 120 16.49 18.06 6.41
N ASP A 121 17.05 19.03 5.69
CA ASP A 121 18.23 18.83 4.84
C ASP A 121 19.45 18.36 5.63
N GLU A 122 19.76 19.01 6.76
CA GLU A 122 20.90 18.63 7.60
C GLU A 122 20.75 17.22 8.18
N PHE A 123 19.54 16.85 8.60
CA PHE A 123 19.25 15.51 9.11
C PHE A 123 19.28 14.46 8.01
N PHE A 124 18.60 14.73 6.89
CA PHE A 124 18.50 13.80 5.78
C PHE A 124 19.85 13.61 5.10
N GLU A 125 20.75 14.59 5.13
CA GLU A 125 22.12 14.40 4.66
C GLU A 125 22.92 13.40 5.49
N ARG A 126 22.80 13.47 6.82
CA ARG A 126 23.45 12.51 7.70
C ARG A 126 22.86 11.12 7.49
N GLN A 127 21.53 11.03 7.41
CA GLN A 127 20.85 9.75 7.23
C GLN A 127 21.05 9.14 5.83
N ALA A 128 21.08 9.94 4.78
CA ALA A 128 21.34 9.46 3.42
C ALA A 128 22.74 8.82 3.30
N LYS A 129 23.73 9.34 4.05
CA LYS A 129 25.08 8.75 4.14
C LYS A 129 25.05 7.40 4.87
N ASP A 130 24.36 7.32 6.01
CA ASP A 130 24.23 6.08 6.79
C ASP A 130 23.45 5.00 6.03
N TRP A 131 22.40 5.39 5.30
CA TRP A 131 21.58 4.51 4.45
C TRP A 131 22.19 4.21 3.08
N LYS A 132 23.36 4.80 2.76
CA LYS A 132 24.06 4.65 1.47
C LYS A 132 23.15 4.94 0.26
N VAL A 133 22.26 5.91 0.40
CA VAL A 133 21.34 6.33 -0.66
C VAL A 133 22.15 6.95 -1.80
N PRO A 134 21.91 6.59 -3.07
CA PRO A 134 22.58 7.23 -4.19
C PRO A 134 22.36 8.75 -4.19
N ALA A 135 23.39 9.52 -4.57
CA ALA A 135 23.33 10.98 -4.51
C ALA A 135 22.20 11.59 -5.35
N GLN A 136 21.82 10.91 -6.44
CA GLN A 136 20.74 11.30 -7.34
C GLN A 136 19.37 11.19 -6.65
N ASP A 137 19.12 10.07 -5.97
CA ASP A 137 17.86 9.84 -5.24
C ASP A 137 17.76 10.71 -3.99
N ALA A 138 18.88 10.91 -3.29
CA ALA A 138 18.92 11.84 -2.16
C ALA A 138 18.58 13.28 -2.59
N ALA A 139 19.09 13.75 -3.72
CA ALA A 139 18.76 15.08 -4.25
C ALA A 139 17.28 15.19 -4.64
N ARG A 140 16.72 14.15 -5.28
CA ARG A 140 15.29 14.07 -5.63
C ARG A 140 14.38 14.09 -4.40
N VAL A 141 14.72 13.35 -3.35
CA VAL A 141 13.95 13.34 -2.10
C VAL A 141 13.96 14.72 -1.45
N ARG A 142 15.13 15.37 -1.36
CA ARG A 142 15.25 16.71 -0.78
C ARG A 142 14.39 17.73 -1.52
N SER A 143 14.51 17.81 -2.84
CA SER A 143 13.77 18.83 -3.62
C SER A 143 12.26 18.69 -3.46
N VAL A 144 11.75 17.46 -3.40
CA VAL A 144 10.31 17.20 -3.27
C VAL A 144 9.81 17.42 -1.84
N VAL A 145 10.60 17.03 -0.84
CA VAL A 145 10.22 17.23 0.57
C VAL A 145 10.31 18.71 0.95
N ASP A 146 11.27 19.46 0.43
CA ASP A 146 11.43 20.89 0.67
C ASP A 146 10.16 21.67 0.27
N THR A 147 9.69 21.47 -0.98
CA THR A 147 8.42 22.03 -1.45
C THR A 147 7.23 21.55 -0.60
N ALA A 148 7.23 20.27 -0.19
CA ALA A 148 6.14 19.74 0.65
C ALA A 148 6.11 20.34 2.06
N ILE A 149 7.27 20.69 2.63
CA ILE A 149 7.38 21.38 3.93
C ILE A 149 6.88 22.81 3.80
N GLU A 150 7.25 23.54 2.75
CA GLU A 150 6.77 24.91 2.51
C GLU A 150 5.24 24.95 2.37
N ASP A 151 4.68 24.06 1.55
CA ASP A 151 3.23 23.95 1.36
C ASP A 151 2.50 23.54 2.66
N ALA A 152 3.07 22.62 3.44
CA ALA A 152 2.51 22.23 4.72
C ALA A 152 2.58 23.36 5.74
N ALA A 153 3.70 24.07 5.84
CA ALA A 153 3.89 25.20 6.75
C ALA A 153 2.94 26.36 6.45
N ALA A 154 2.63 26.61 5.16
CA ALA A 154 1.67 27.64 4.76
C ALA A 154 0.22 27.32 5.18
N ASN A 155 -0.12 26.05 5.38
CA ASN A 155 -1.48 25.59 5.71
C ASN A 155 -1.63 25.01 7.12
N ALA A 156 -0.54 24.92 7.88
CA ALA A 156 -0.51 24.39 9.24
C ALA A 156 -0.79 25.48 10.28
N ASN A 157 -1.65 25.17 11.25
CA ASN A 157 -1.94 25.96 12.44
C ASN A 157 -1.13 25.47 13.67
N GLY A 158 0.01 24.81 13.47
CA GLY A 158 0.81 24.20 14.54
C GLY A 158 2.14 23.59 14.04
N PRO A 159 2.91 22.92 14.91
CA PRO A 159 4.19 22.32 14.52
C PRO A 159 3.97 21.18 13.50
N VAL A 160 4.82 21.14 12.47
CA VAL A 160 4.87 20.05 11.48
C VAL A 160 5.81 18.96 12.00
N GLU A 161 5.30 17.74 12.14
CA GLU A 161 6.08 16.54 12.44
C GLU A 161 6.45 15.85 11.13
N ILE A 162 7.73 15.49 10.96
CA ILE A 162 8.24 14.83 9.77
C ILE A 162 8.86 13.50 10.18
N GLN A 163 8.31 12.39 9.70
CA GLN A 163 8.87 11.07 9.92
C GLN A 163 9.50 10.57 8.64
N VAL A 164 10.77 10.17 8.72
CA VAL A 164 11.51 9.61 7.59
C VAL A 164 11.84 8.17 7.91
N GLY A 165 11.32 7.24 7.12
CA GLY A 165 11.72 5.85 7.14
C GLY A 165 12.47 5.52 5.86
N SER A 166 13.59 4.82 5.99
CA SER A 166 14.24 4.19 4.84
C SER A 166 14.17 2.68 4.99
N ASP A 167 13.89 2.03 3.88
CA ASP A 167 14.10 0.60 3.65
C ASP A 167 15.19 0.44 2.58
N THR A 168 15.52 -0.78 2.20
CA THR A 168 16.52 -1.10 1.17
C THR A 168 16.12 -0.58 -0.23
N PHE A 169 14.81 -0.38 -0.46
CA PHE A 169 14.25 -0.07 -1.78
C PHE A 169 13.33 1.15 -1.82
N ASP A 170 12.83 1.60 -0.66
CA ASP A 170 11.84 2.66 -0.59
C ASP A 170 12.24 3.65 0.52
N ILE A 171 12.15 4.95 0.24
CA ILE A 171 12.17 6.01 1.25
C ILE A 171 10.73 6.50 1.42
N LEU A 172 10.24 6.43 2.65
CA LEU A 172 8.92 6.94 3.04
C LEU A 172 9.09 8.17 3.91
N VAL A 173 8.61 9.30 3.43
CA VAL A 173 8.53 10.55 4.20
C VAL A 173 7.07 10.81 4.54
N THR A 174 6.75 10.93 5.83
CA THR A 174 5.41 11.21 6.32
C THR A 174 5.41 12.55 7.03
N LEU A 175 4.67 13.52 6.52
CA LEU A 175 4.44 14.81 7.15
C LEU A 175 3.09 14.76 7.88
N ARG A 176 3.07 15.15 9.15
CA ARG A 176 1.86 15.27 9.97
C ARG A 176 1.78 16.68 10.54
N TYR A 177 0.64 17.33 10.37
CA TYR A 177 0.40 18.67 10.91
C TYR A 177 -1.08 18.87 11.21
N LYS A 178 -1.36 19.85 12.06
CA LYS A 178 -2.73 20.31 12.33
C LYS A 178 -3.05 21.52 11.46
N GLY A 179 -4.17 21.51 10.75
CA GLY A 179 -4.55 22.60 9.85
C GLY A 179 -5.39 22.12 8.67
N ASN A 180 -5.36 22.89 7.58
CA ASN A 180 -6.08 22.53 6.36
C ASN A 180 -5.18 21.74 5.42
N LEU A 181 -5.77 20.77 4.72
CA LEU A 181 -5.05 20.04 3.68
C LEU A 181 -4.70 21.03 2.53
N PRO A 182 -3.42 21.20 2.16
CA PRO A 182 -3.04 21.99 1.01
C PRO A 182 -3.74 21.42 -0.23
N THR A 183 -4.30 22.32 -1.04
CA THR A 183 -4.70 22.04 -2.42
C THR A 183 -3.45 21.87 -3.29
N LEU A 184 -2.65 20.84 -3.02
CA LEU A 184 -1.63 20.40 -3.96
C LEU A 184 -2.36 19.84 -5.19
N PRO A 185 -1.96 20.18 -6.42
CA PRO A 185 -2.58 19.66 -7.62
C PRO A 185 -2.59 18.13 -7.57
N ASP A 186 -3.78 17.55 -7.73
CA ASP A 186 -4.02 16.12 -7.62
C ASP A 186 -3.47 15.45 -8.88
N ALA A 187 -2.36 14.69 -8.75
CA ALA A 187 -1.79 13.94 -9.88
C ALA A 187 -2.62 12.70 -10.26
N ARG A 188 -3.85 12.55 -9.71
CA ARG A 188 -4.77 11.50 -10.10
C ARG A 188 -6.10 12.11 -10.53
N PRO A 189 -6.42 12.06 -11.84
CA PRO A 189 -7.79 12.29 -12.26
C PRO A 189 -8.66 11.20 -11.62
N LYS A 190 -9.47 11.57 -10.63
CA LYS A 190 -10.65 10.78 -10.26
C LYS A 190 -11.49 10.67 -11.53
N LYS A 191 -11.90 9.44 -11.82
CA LYS A 191 -12.65 9.07 -13.01
C LYS A 191 -14.09 9.60 -12.92
N GLU A 192 -14.25 10.91 -12.96
CA GLU A 192 -15.55 11.57 -13.13
C GLU A 192 -15.35 12.89 -13.87
N MET A 193 -15.75 12.86 -15.15
CA MET A 193 -16.17 13.95 -16.01
C MET A 193 -15.20 15.10 -16.34
N VAL A 194 -14.68 15.01 -17.57
CA VAL A 194 -14.37 16.06 -18.56
C VAL A 194 -14.36 17.52 -18.08
N GLU A 195 -13.18 18.14 -18.14
CA GLU A 195 -12.99 19.49 -18.69
C GLU A 195 -11.54 19.65 -19.17
N GLU A 196 -11.37 20.04 -20.44
CA GLU A 196 -10.12 20.04 -21.22
C GLU A 196 -8.98 20.88 -20.62
N GLN A 197 -9.24 21.67 -19.58
CA GLN A 197 -8.23 22.47 -18.87
C GLN A 197 -7.50 21.70 -17.75
N SER A 198 -8.12 20.66 -17.18
CA SER A 198 -7.47 19.78 -16.18
C SER A 198 -6.40 18.89 -16.80
N PHE A 199 -6.50 18.64 -18.11
CA PHE A 199 -5.56 17.82 -18.86
C PHE A 199 -4.20 18.51 -19.04
N VAL A 200 -4.20 19.83 -19.28
CA VAL A 200 -2.98 20.62 -19.50
C VAL A 200 -2.19 20.83 -18.19
N SER A 201 -2.89 21.02 -17.07
CA SER A 201 -2.26 21.16 -15.74
C SER A 201 -1.69 19.83 -15.23
N GLY A 202 -2.41 18.71 -15.43
CA GLY A 202 -1.92 17.37 -15.10
C GLY A 202 -0.73 16.92 -15.95
N LEU A 203 -0.67 17.33 -17.22
CA LEU A 203 0.47 17.05 -18.10
C LEU A 203 1.72 17.85 -17.72
N THR A 204 1.56 19.09 -17.25
CA THR A 204 2.69 19.94 -16.83
C THR A 204 3.40 19.37 -15.59
N GLY A 205 2.66 18.77 -14.66
CA GLY A 205 3.22 18.02 -13.53
C GLY A 205 3.79 16.64 -13.91
N TYR A 206 3.37 16.04 -15.03
CA TYR A 206 3.90 14.75 -15.49
C TYR A 206 5.24 14.90 -16.24
N LEU A 207 5.48 16.07 -16.84
CA LEU A 207 6.63 16.36 -17.71
C LEU A 207 7.83 17.00 -16.99
N SER A 208 7.75 17.22 -15.68
CA SER A 208 8.82 17.85 -14.87
C SER A 208 9.83 16.85 -14.28
N GLY A 209 9.60 15.54 -14.39
CA GLY A 209 10.61 14.50 -14.06
C GLY A 209 11.03 14.37 -12.59
N LEU A 210 10.46 15.12 -11.65
CA LEU A 210 10.90 15.16 -10.24
C LEU A 210 9.72 15.27 -9.26
N HIS A 211 8.89 14.23 -9.19
CA HIS A 211 7.87 14.10 -8.16
C HIS A 211 7.99 12.72 -7.49
N ALA A 212 7.64 12.63 -6.20
CA ALA A 212 7.64 11.36 -5.47
C ALA A 212 6.85 10.29 -6.23
N ASP A 213 7.32 9.04 -6.24
CA ASP A 213 6.71 7.95 -7.00
C ASP A 213 5.25 7.69 -6.60
N ARG A 214 4.88 8.05 -5.36
CA ARG A 214 3.49 8.09 -4.93
C ARG A 214 3.28 9.09 -3.79
N ILE A 215 2.17 9.82 -3.86
CA ILE A 215 1.71 10.75 -2.83
C ILE A 215 0.36 10.24 -2.30
N GLU A 216 0.26 9.97 -1.01
CA GLU A 216 -1.01 9.66 -0.33
C GLU A 216 -1.33 10.77 0.66
N ARG A 217 -2.58 11.25 0.62
CA ARG A 217 -3.07 12.34 1.48
C ARG A 217 -4.23 11.81 2.31
N SER A 218 -4.22 12.05 3.61
CA SER A 218 -5.32 11.71 4.50
C SER A 218 -5.57 12.87 5.45
N ALA A 219 -6.83 13.28 5.56
CA ALA A 219 -7.27 14.23 6.58
C ALA A 219 -8.27 13.53 7.50
N LYS A 220 -8.00 13.53 8.81
CA LYS A 220 -8.89 12.97 9.82
C LYS A 220 -9.18 14.04 10.87
N GLY A 221 -10.25 14.80 10.64
CA GLY A 221 -10.55 15.99 11.46
C GLY A 221 -9.58 17.13 11.13
N GLU A 222 -8.94 17.69 12.15
CA GLU A 222 -7.92 18.75 12.01
C GLU A 222 -6.50 18.22 11.78
N GLU A 223 -6.29 16.90 11.86
CA GLU A 223 -4.98 16.29 11.56
C GLU A 223 -4.90 15.90 10.08
N CYS A 224 -3.91 16.49 9.41
CA CYS A 224 -3.54 16.18 8.04
C CYS A 224 -2.27 15.34 8.01
N GLU A 225 -2.27 14.30 7.17
CA GLU A 225 -1.15 13.40 6.94
C GLU A 225 -0.84 13.34 5.42
N ILE A 226 0.41 13.62 5.06
CA ILE A 226 0.93 13.49 3.70
C ILE A 226 2.04 12.45 3.71
N LYS A 227 1.89 11.39 2.92
CA LYS A 227 2.90 10.35 2.72
C LYS A 227 3.49 10.47 1.33
N LEU A 228 4.79 10.68 1.27
CA LEU A 228 5.60 10.71 0.07
C LEU A 228 6.44 9.44 0.02
N LEU A 229 6.22 8.63 -1.01
CA LEU A 229 6.97 7.40 -1.23
C LEU A 229 7.89 7.60 -2.43
N PHE A 230 9.18 7.35 -2.21
CA PHE A 230 10.23 7.39 -3.21
C PHE A 230 10.81 5.98 -3.36
N ARG A 231 10.96 5.52 -4.60
CA ARG A 231 11.66 4.29 -4.95
C ARG A 231 13.10 4.64 -5.31
N LEU A 232 14.04 3.92 -4.68
CA LEU A 232 15.47 3.97 -4.95
C LEU A 232 15.84 3.08 -6.15
#